data_AF-A0A7K1FKI1-F1
#
_entry.id   AF-A0A7K1FKI1-F1
#
_cell.length_a   1.000
_cell.length_b   1.000
_cell.length_c   1.000
_cell.angle_alpha   90.00
_cell.angle_beta   90.00
_cell.angle_gamma   90.00
#
_symmetry.space_group_name_H-M   'P 1'
#
loop_
_entity.id
_entity.type
_entity.pdbx_description
1 polymer ?
#
loop_
_entity_poly.entity_id
_entity_poly.type
_entity_poly.pdbx_seq_one_letter_code
_entity_poly.pdbx_strand_id
1 'polypeptide(L)'
;MTVVDAPTPTSAARALRRLYVARAVVAAAWAAVVLVAAPTVGPLLTVLLALYPLIDAVAVFRQLRLGDQRQAAPTEWINVGVSVLVAVALGVASTVSIGAVLTVWGIWAIGSGVPQLITAIRRRAGGGQVAQMLSGGISVLAGGGFVVQGLQGADSLSGIGGYALLGAVFFLVSALLLGRPRRTT
;
A
#
# COMPACT_ATOMS: atom_id res chain seq x y z
N MET A 1 -6.98 -17.09 30.90
CA MET A 1 -5.80 -16.25 30.61
C MET A 1 -4.94 -17.00 29.59
N THR A 2 -5.12 -16.75 28.30
CA THR A 2 -4.32 -17.38 27.24
C THR A 2 -3.09 -16.52 26.99
N VAL A 3 -1.92 -17.00 27.41
CA VAL A 3 -0.64 -16.43 27.03
C VAL A 3 -0.45 -16.73 25.54
N VAL A 4 -0.62 -15.72 24.69
CA VAL A 4 -0.27 -15.84 23.27
C VAL A 4 1.24 -15.80 23.21
N ASP A 5 1.85 -16.96 22.98
CA ASP A 5 3.29 -17.10 22.87
C ASP A 5 3.78 -16.25 21.69
N ALA A 6 4.73 -15.34 21.94
CA ALA A 6 5.23 -14.45 20.91
C ALA A 6 6.00 -15.27 19.87
N PRO A 7 5.75 -15.08 18.56
CA PRO A 7 6.43 -15.84 17.54
C PRO A 7 7.95 -15.63 17.65
N THR A 8 8.73 -16.72 17.64
CA THR A 8 10.19 -16.65 17.60
C THR A 8 10.66 -15.81 16.40
N PRO A 9 11.78 -15.08 16.47
CA PRO A 9 12.20 -14.10 15.44
C PRO A 9 12.19 -14.66 14.01
N THR A 10 12.58 -15.93 13.85
CA THR A 10 12.60 -16.65 12.57
C THR A 10 11.20 -16.95 12.03
N SER A 11 10.23 -17.24 12.91
CA SER A 11 8.84 -17.49 12.54
C SER A 11 8.11 -16.21 12.13
N ALA A 12 8.34 -15.11 12.84
CA ALA A 12 7.82 -13.78 12.51
C ALA A 12 8.35 -13.28 11.14
N ALA A 13 9.66 -13.40 10.89
CA ALA A 13 10.26 -13.04 9.60
C ALA A 13 9.68 -13.86 8.44
N ARG A 14 9.44 -15.17 8.65
CA ARG A 14 8.81 -16.04 7.65
C ARG A 14 7.35 -15.67 7.38
N ALA A 15 6.60 -15.31 8.43
CA ALA A 15 5.22 -14.84 8.30
C ALA A 15 5.14 -13.50 7.54
N LEU A 16 6.01 -12.54 7.87
CA LEU A 16 6.14 -11.27 7.15
C LEU A 16 6.53 -11.47 5.68
N ARG A 17 7.46 -12.39 5.39
CA ARG A 17 7.80 -12.74 4.01
C ARG A 17 6.58 -13.23 3.24
N ARG A 18 5.80 -14.16 3.81
CA ARG A 18 4.57 -14.67 3.19
C ARG A 18 3.54 -13.56 2.97
N LEU A 19 3.42 -12.65 3.93
CA LEU A 19 2.53 -11.48 3.80
C LEU A 19 2.95 -10.59 2.62
N TYR A 20 4.23 -10.28 2.46
CA TYR A 20 4.71 -9.47 1.35
C TYR A 20 4.54 -10.15 -0.02
N VAL A 21 4.75 -11.47 -0.11
CA VAL A 21 4.43 -12.22 -1.34
C VAL A 21 2.93 -12.14 -1.66
N ALA A 22 2.07 -12.32 -0.65
CA ALA A 22 0.62 -12.22 -0.84
C ALA A 22 0.21 -10.81 -1.30
N ARG A 23 0.77 -9.75 -0.71
CA ARG A 23 0.54 -8.37 -1.15
C ARG A 23 0.96 -8.15 -2.60
N ALA A 24 2.12 -8.69 -3.01
CA ALA A 24 2.59 -8.58 -4.39
C ALA A 24 1.61 -9.24 -5.38
N VAL A 25 1.17 -10.48 -5.09
CA VAL A 25 0.23 -11.21 -5.95
C VAL A 25 -1.11 -10.49 -6.03
N VAL A 26 -1.66 -10.07 -4.89
CA VAL A 26 -2.95 -9.37 -4.85
C VAL A 26 -2.86 -8.03 -5.57
N ALA A 27 -1.80 -7.25 -5.38
CA ALA A 27 -1.62 -5.98 -6.08
C ALA A 27 -1.47 -6.17 -7.60
N ALA A 28 -0.70 -7.15 -8.04
CA ALA A 28 -0.57 -7.46 -9.48
C ALA A 28 -1.89 -7.93 -10.09
N ALA A 29 -2.61 -8.83 -9.43
CA ALA A 29 -3.91 -9.33 -9.88
C ALA A 29 -4.94 -8.19 -9.95
N TRP A 30 -5.04 -7.40 -8.88
CA TRP A 30 -5.94 -6.25 -8.83
C TRP A 30 -5.62 -5.24 -9.94
N ALA A 31 -4.34 -4.91 -10.13
CA ALA A 31 -3.92 -3.98 -11.17
C ALA A 31 -4.28 -4.48 -12.58
N ALA A 32 -4.10 -5.77 -12.85
CA ALA A 32 -4.52 -6.36 -14.12
C ALA A 32 -6.03 -6.21 -14.36
N VAL A 33 -6.85 -6.50 -13.35
CA VAL A 33 -8.31 -6.33 -13.46
C VAL A 33 -8.68 -4.86 -13.66
N VAL A 34 -8.05 -3.93 -12.94
CA VAL A 34 -8.30 -2.49 -13.12
C VAL A 34 -7.90 -2.01 -14.50
N LEU A 35 -6.75 -2.42 -15.04
CA LEU A 35 -6.33 -2.03 -16.38
C LEU A 35 -7.29 -2.53 -17.47
N VAL A 36 -7.86 -3.73 -17.29
CA VAL A 36 -8.88 -4.27 -18.18
C VAL A 36 -10.23 -3.55 -18.01
N ALA A 37 -10.60 -3.18 -16.79
CA ALA A 37 -11.88 -2.52 -16.49
C ALA A 37 -11.85 -0.99 -16.67
N ALA A 38 -10.67 -0.36 -16.71
CA ALA A 38 -10.51 1.09 -16.76
C ALA A 38 -11.21 1.77 -17.95
N PRO A 39 -11.28 1.16 -19.17
CA PRO A 39 -12.05 1.72 -20.28
C PRO A 39 -13.56 1.71 -20.06
N THR A 40 -14.07 0.86 -19.17
CA THR A 40 -15.49 0.69 -18.86
C THR A 40 -15.81 1.23 -17.48
N VAL A 41 -16.07 2.53 -17.39
CA VAL A 41 -16.52 3.16 -16.14
C VAL A 41 -17.84 2.51 -15.73
N GLY A 42 -17.90 2.01 -14.49
CA GLY A 42 -19.10 1.33 -13.99
C GLY A 42 -18.93 0.71 -12.61
N PRO A 43 -19.96 0.00 -12.11
CA PRO A 43 -20.01 -0.49 -10.73
C PRO A 43 -18.83 -1.40 -10.36
N LEU A 44 -18.35 -2.21 -11.31
CA LEU A 44 -17.18 -3.07 -11.10
C LEU A 44 -15.94 -2.24 -10.72
N LEU A 45 -15.69 -1.15 -11.45
CA LEU A 45 -14.51 -0.31 -11.21
C LEU A 45 -14.62 0.41 -9.86
N THR A 46 -15.82 0.89 -9.50
CA THR A 46 -16.09 1.45 -8.15
C THR A 46 -15.79 0.45 -7.04
N VAL A 47 -16.27 -0.78 -7.19
CA VAL A 47 -16.00 -1.86 -6.21
C VAL A 47 -14.51 -2.16 -6.14
N LEU A 48 -13.81 -2.26 -7.27
CA LEU A 48 -12.37 -2.51 -7.30
C LEU A 48 -11.58 -1.40 -6.60
N LEU A 49 -11.92 -0.14 -6.87
CA LEU A 49 -11.28 1.03 -6.27
C LEU A 49 -11.48 1.07 -4.75
N ALA A 50 -12.69 0.79 -4.25
CA ALA A 50 -12.95 0.73 -2.82
C ALA A 50 -12.31 -0.51 -2.15
N LEU A 51 -12.22 -1.63 -2.87
CA LEU A 51 -11.68 -2.88 -2.34
C LEU A 51 -10.18 -2.79 -2.05
N TYR A 52 -9.41 -2.07 -2.86
CA TYR A 52 -7.95 -2.05 -2.73
C TYR A 52 -7.45 -1.41 -1.42
N PRO A 53 -7.92 -0.21 -1.00
CA PRO A 53 -7.58 0.33 0.31
C PRO A 53 -7.96 -0.61 1.47
N LEU A 54 -9.06 -1.35 1.37
CA LEU A 54 -9.45 -2.32 2.40
C LEU A 54 -8.48 -3.51 2.47
N ILE A 55 -8.07 -4.03 1.31
CA ILE A 55 -7.03 -5.07 1.22
C ILE A 55 -5.73 -4.56 1.86
N ASP A 56 -5.33 -3.32 1.56
CA ASP A 56 -4.13 -2.71 2.12
C ASP A 56 -4.23 -2.54 3.64
N ALA A 57 -5.39 -2.07 4.14
CA ALA A 57 -5.67 -1.93 5.57
C ALA A 57 -5.50 -3.25 6.31
N VAL A 58 -6.06 -4.35 5.77
CA VAL A 58 -5.90 -5.70 6.35
C VAL A 58 -4.44 -6.13 6.33
N ALA A 59 -3.71 -5.85 5.27
CA ALA A 59 -2.30 -6.21 5.17
C ALA A 59 -1.44 -5.44 6.18
N VAL A 60 -1.65 -4.13 6.33
CA VAL A 60 -0.96 -3.27 7.31
C VAL A 60 -1.31 -3.69 8.74
N PHE A 61 -2.58 -3.99 9.02
CA PHE A 61 -3.00 -4.52 10.31
C PHE A 61 -2.33 -5.86 10.66
N ARG A 62 -2.22 -6.78 9.69
CA ARG A 62 -1.51 -8.05 9.89
C ARG A 62 0.00 -7.82 10.09
N GLN A 63 0.59 -6.90 9.36
CA GLN A 63 2.00 -6.51 9.54
C GLN A 63 2.25 -6.00 10.97
N LEU A 64 1.38 -5.13 11.48
CA LEU A 64 1.42 -4.63 12.86
C LEU A 64 1.37 -5.77 13.89
N ARG A 65 0.53 -6.78 13.67
CA ARG A 65 0.44 -7.96 14.56
C ARG A 65 1.65 -8.90 14.48
N LEU A 66 2.34 -8.95 13.34
CA LEU A 66 3.49 -9.83 13.12
C LEU A 66 4.83 -9.16 13.49
N GLY A 67 4.89 -7.83 13.49
CA GLY A 67 6.05 -7.05 13.88
C GLY A 67 6.21 -6.90 15.39
N ASP A 68 7.38 -6.40 15.80
CA ASP A 68 7.63 -6.02 17.19
C ASP A 68 6.71 -4.84 17.57
N GLN A 69 5.69 -5.11 18.39
CA GLN A 69 4.68 -4.15 18.84
C GLN A 69 5.30 -2.91 19.51
N ARG A 70 6.51 -3.02 20.07
CA ARG A 70 7.25 -1.88 20.65
C ARG A 70 7.71 -0.87 19.61
N GLN A 71 7.68 -1.24 18.32
CA GLN A 71 8.14 -0.43 17.19
C GLN A 71 7.01 -0.08 16.21
N ALA A 72 5.78 -0.53 16.47
CA ALA A 72 4.60 -0.17 15.70
C ALA A 72 4.39 1.35 15.77
N ALA A 73 4.68 2.05 14.67
CA ALA A 73 4.51 3.49 14.60
C ALA A 73 2.99 3.80 14.66
N PRO A 74 2.53 4.75 15.50
CA PRO A 74 1.13 5.21 15.53
C PRO A 74 0.55 5.51 14.14
N THR A 75 1.43 5.94 13.25
CA THR A 75 1.25 6.10 11.83
C THR A 75 0.65 4.89 11.08
N GLU A 76 1.08 3.66 11.36
CA GLU A 76 0.56 2.47 10.65
C GLU A 76 -0.89 2.18 11.06
N TRP A 77 -1.24 2.43 12.33
CA TRP A 77 -2.63 2.35 12.79
C TRP A 77 -3.51 3.44 12.18
N ILE A 78 -2.98 4.66 12.05
CA ILE A 78 -3.65 5.74 11.31
C ILE A 78 -3.90 5.32 9.86
N ASN A 79 -2.92 4.68 9.21
CA ASN A 79 -3.08 4.22 7.83
C ASN A 79 -4.22 3.20 7.67
N VAL A 80 -4.40 2.30 8.64
CA VAL A 80 -5.54 1.35 8.64
C VAL A 80 -6.88 2.12 8.67
N GLY A 81 -7.03 3.08 9.59
CA GLY A 81 -8.25 3.89 9.70
C GLY A 81 -8.50 4.76 8.45
N VAL A 82 -7.45 5.42 7.96
CA VAL A 82 -7.51 6.24 6.73
C VAL A 82 -7.91 5.39 5.53
N SER A 83 -7.38 4.17 5.40
CA SER A 83 -7.69 3.30 4.26
C SER A 83 -9.16 2.87 4.23
N VAL A 84 -9.80 2.67 5.39
CA VAL A 84 -11.24 2.42 5.49
C VAL A 84 -12.05 3.65 5.07
N LEU A 85 -11.67 4.84 5.55
CA LEU A 85 -12.32 6.09 5.16
C LEU A 85 -12.18 6.36 3.65
N VAL A 86 -11.00 6.09 3.09
CA VAL A 86 -10.73 6.23 1.66
C VAL A 86 -11.56 5.27 0.83
N ALA A 87 -11.78 4.03 1.29
CA ALA A 87 -12.66 3.11 0.58
C ALA A 87 -14.08 3.67 0.43
N VAL A 88 -14.63 4.28 1.48
CA VAL A 88 -15.93 4.96 1.43
C VAL A 88 -15.87 6.19 0.51
N ALA A 89 -14.82 7.01 0.65
CA ALA A 89 -14.64 8.21 -0.16
C ALA A 89 -14.52 7.89 -1.66
N LEU A 90 -13.86 6.79 -2.03
CA LEU A 90 -13.78 6.33 -3.43
C LEU A 90 -15.12 5.85 -3.96
N GLY A 91 -15.95 5.23 -3.12
CA GLY A 91 -17.32 4.88 -3.47
C GLY A 91 -18.14 6.12 -3.86
N VAL A 92 -18.07 7.18 -3.05
CA VAL A 92 -18.74 8.46 -3.33
C VAL A 92 -18.10 9.18 -4.53
N ALA A 93 -16.76 9.28 -4.59
CA ALA A 93 -16.07 9.96 -5.67
C ALA A 93 -16.37 9.33 -7.05
N SER A 94 -16.55 8.00 -7.08
CA SER A 94 -16.92 7.27 -8.30
C SER A 94 -18.29 7.68 -8.87
N THR A 95 -19.18 8.26 -8.07
CA THR A 95 -20.47 8.77 -8.56
C THR A 95 -20.38 10.22 -9.06
N VAL A 96 -19.24 10.88 -8.86
CA VAL A 96 -19.02 12.29 -9.22
C VAL A 96 -18.29 12.38 -10.55
N SER A 97 -17.04 11.89 -10.60
CA SER A 97 -16.22 11.92 -11.81
C SER A 97 -14.94 11.08 -11.65
N ILE A 98 -14.31 10.75 -12.78
CA ILE A 98 -12.96 10.15 -12.79
C ILE A 98 -11.96 11.08 -12.09
N GLY A 99 -12.06 12.38 -12.31
CA GLY A 99 -11.20 13.36 -11.65
C GLY A 99 -11.30 13.30 -10.13
N ALA A 100 -12.52 13.19 -9.58
CA ALA A 100 -12.74 13.05 -8.14
C ALA A 100 -12.09 11.76 -7.59
N VAL A 101 -12.21 10.64 -8.31
CA VAL A 101 -11.55 9.38 -7.95
C VAL A 101 -10.04 9.54 -7.91
N LEU A 102 -9.44 10.14 -8.94
CA LEU A 102 -8.00 10.37 -9.02
C LEU A 102 -7.51 11.27 -7.88
N THR A 103 -8.26 12.32 -7.54
CA THR A 103 -7.91 13.21 -6.43
C THR A 103 -7.95 12.48 -5.09
N VAL A 104 -9.02 11.73 -4.79
CA VAL A 104 -9.12 10.96 -3.54
C VAL A 104 -8.03 9.90 -3.46
N TRP A 105 -7.78 9.17 -4.56
CA TRP A 105 -6.72 8.19 -4.65
C TRP A 105 -5.35 8.81 -4.43
N GLY A 106 -5.09 9.96 -5.05
CA GLY A 106 -3.83 10.69 -4.93
C GLY A 106 -3.56 11.15 -3.50
N ILE A 107 -4.57 11.69 -2.82
CA ILE A 107 -4.48 12.09 -1.40
C ILE A 107 -4.14 10.87 -0.53
N TRP A 108 -4.79 9.73 -0.77
CA TRP A 108 -4.48 8.50 -0.06
C TRP A 108 -3.05 8.01 -0.30
N ALA A 109 -2.57 8.01 -1.54
CA ALA A 109 -1.21 7.60 -1.90
C ALA A 109 -0.13 8.50 -1.24
N ILE A 110 -0.41 9.80 -1.10
CA ILE A 110 0.45 10.72 -0.33
C ILE A 110 0.40 10.37 1.16
N GLY A 111 -0.82 10.21 1.70
CA GLY A 111 -1.05 9.91 3.12
C GLY A 111 -0.42 8.59 3.58
N SER A 112 -0.35 7.59 2.71
CA SER A 112 0.32 6.31 2.97
C SER A 112 1.83 6.38 2.72
N GLY A 113 2.26 7.16 1.72
CA GLY A 113 3.67 7.27 1.29
C GLY A 113 4.54 8.13 2.20
N VAL A 114 4.08 9.32 2.59
CA VAL A 114 4.85 10.27 3.43
C VAL A 114 5.34 9.60 4.72
N PRO A 115 4.48 8.90 5.48
CA PRO A 115 4.94 8.39 6.75
C PRO A 115 5.87 7.17 6.60
N GLN A 116 5.69 6.38 5.54
CA GLN A 116 6.61 5.31 5.16
C GLN A 116 7.99 5.89 4.83
N LEU A 117 8.03 6.98 4.06
CA LEU A 117 9.25 7.69 3.69
C LEU A 117 9.96 8.27 4.93
N ILE A 118 9.23 8.97 5.81
CA ILE A 118 9.79 9.53 7.06
C ILE A 118 10.39 8.42 7.93
N THR A 119 9.66 7.32 8.11
CA THR A 119 10.12 6.18 8.91
C THR A 119 11.39 5.58 8.32
N ALA A 120 11.44 5.43 6.99
CA ALA A 120 12.60 4.88 6.30
C ALA A 120 13.82 5.80 6.39
N ILE A 121 13.64 7.12 6.25
CA ILE A 121 14.71 8.12 6.42
C ILE A 121 15.28 8.06 7.85
N ARG A 122 14.41 8.03 8.86
CA ARG A 122 14.80 8.01 10.27
C ARG A 122 15.56 6.73 10.67
N ARG A 123 15.30 5.61 10.00
CA ARG A 123 15.86 4.29 10.35
C ARG A 123 16.92 3.79 9.35
N ARG A 124 17.41 4.67 8.46
CA ARG A 124 18.30 4.34 7.35
C ARG A 124 19.56 3.54 7.68
N ALA A 125 20.03 3.58 8.92
CA ALA A 125 21.19 2.82 9.41
C ALA A 125 20.95 1.30 9.55
N GLY A 126 19.70 0.82 9.53
CA GLY A 126 19.34 -0.58 9.83
C GLY A 126 19.31 -1.56 8.65
N GLY A 127 19.66 -1.13 7.42
CA GLY A 127 19.63 -1.96 6.20
C GLY A 127 18.21 -2.21 5.63
N GLY A 128 18.08 -2.36 4.31
CA GLY A 128 16.78 -2.57 3.61
C GLY A 128 15.91 -1.31 3.42
N GLN A 129 16.32 -0.20 4.04
CA GLN A 129 15.58 1.06 4.14
C GLN A 129 15.45 1.80 2.80
N VAL A 130 16.41 1.63 1.88
CA VAL A 130 16.40 2.29 0.56
C VAL A 130 15.17 1.88 -0.26
N ALA A 131 14.79 0.60 -0.26
CA ALA A 131 13.60 0.13 -0.96
C ALA A 131 12.32 0.75 -0.38
N GLN A 132 12.27 0.93 0.95
CA GLN A 132 11.14 1.55 1.63
C GLN A 132 11.07 3.07 1.40
N MET A 133 12.22 3.75 1.32
CA MET A 133 12.29 5.17 0.90
C MET A 133 11.81 5.34 -0.53
N LEU A 134 12.28 4.51 -1.46
CA LEU A 134 11.86 4.57 -2.87
C LEU A 134 10.36 4.33 -3.02
N SER A 135 9.82 3.31 -2.34
CA SER A 135 8.37 3.04 -2.30
C SER A 135 7.58 4.24 -1.78
N GLY A 136 7.97 4.80 -0.62
CA GLY A 136 7.29 5.95 -0.03
C GLY A 136 7.37 7.19 -0.91
N GLY A 137 8.55 7.48 -1.47
CA GLY A 137 8.77 8.61 -2.38
C GLY A 137 7.97 8.50 -3.67
N ILE A 138 7.96 7.32 -4.31
CA ILE A 138 7.14 7.06 -5.51
C ILE A 138 5.66 7.22 -5.20
N SER A 139 5.20 6.77 -4.03
CA SER A 139 3.80 6.95 -3.63
C SER A 139 3.40 8.41 -3.48
N VAL A 140 4.28 9.24 -2.90
CA VAL A 140 4.06 10.68 -2.80
C VAL A 140 4.05 11.35 -4.18
N LEU A 141 5.00 11.02 -5.05
CA LEU A 141 5.09 11.59 -6.40
C LEU A 141 3.91 11.17 -7.27
N ALA A 142 3.59 9.88 -7.32
CA ALA A 142 2.45 9.36 -8.06
C ALA A 142 1.14 9.94 -7.51
N GLY A 143 1.00 10.01 -6.18
CA GLY A 143 -0.16 10.61 -5.52
C GLY A 143 -0.35 12.08 -5.90
N GLY A 144 0.71 12.88 -5.88
CA GLY A 144 0.68 14.26 -6.36
C GLY A 144 0.28 14.36 -7.84
N GLY A 145 0.82 13.47 -8.68
CA GLY A 145 0.44 13.36 -10.09
C GLY A 145 -1.04 13.03 -10.30
N PHE A 146 -1.62 12.13 -9.49
CA PHE A 146 -3.05 11.83 -9.56
C PHE A 146 -3.94 12.98 -9.08
N VAL A 147 -3.53 13.71 -8.04
CA VAL A 147 -4.24 14.92 -7.61
C VAL A 147 -4.28 15.94 -8.75
N VAL A 148 -3.13 16.23 -9.38
CA VAL A 148 -3.05 17.17 -10.50
C VAL A 148 -3.91 16.71 -11.68
N GLN A 149 -3.79 15.45 -12.09
CA GLN A 149 -4.61 14.88 -13.17
C GLN A 149 -6.11 14.97 -12.86
N GLY A 150 -6.50 14.68 -11.61
CA GLY A 150 -7.89 14.76 -11.19
C GLY A 150 -8.44 16.19 -11.24
N LEU A 151 -7.65 17.17 -10.78
CA LEU A 151 -8.01 18.59 -10.84
C LEU A 151 -8.04 19.15 -12.27
N GLN A 152 -7.25 18.56 -13.19
CA GLN A 152 -7.23 18.92 -14.61
C GLN A 152 -8.29 18.19 -15.44
N GLY A 153 -9.14 17.37 -14.82
CA GLY A 153 -10.25 16.70 -15.51
C GLY A 153 -9.83 15.50 -16.36
N ALA A 154 -8.77 14.78 -15.96
CA ALA A 154 -8.40 13.53 -16.63
C ALA A 154 -9.56 12.53 -16.70
N ASP A 155 -9.57 11.75 -17.77
CA ASP A 155 -10.64 10.84 -18.17
C ASP A 155 -10.25 9.35 -18.08
N SER A 156 -9.09 9.06 -17.49
CA SER A 156 -8.55 7.70 -17.38
C SER A 156 -8.08 7.35 -15.98
N LEU A 157 -8.37 6.11 -15.58
CA LEU A 157 -7.92 5.51 -14.33
C LEU A 157 -6.78 4.50 -14.52
N SER A 158 -6.27 4.33 -15.75
CA SER A 158 -5.21 3.35 -16.04
C SER A 158 -3.92 3.59 -15.25
N GLY A 159 -3.62 4.85 -14.95
CA GLY A 159 -2.47 5.23 -14.12
C GLY A 159 -2.52 4.61 -12.73
N ILE A 160 -3.71 4.42 -12.13
CA ILE A 160 -3.88 3.76 -10.83
C ILE A 160 -3.39 2.30 -10.90
N GLY A 161 -3.74 1.58 -11.98
CA GLY A 161 -3.28 0.22 -12.20
C GLY A 161 -1.76 0.14 -12.34
N GLY A 162 -1.15 1.06 -13.10
CA GLY A 162 0.31 1.16 -13.24
C GLY A 162 1.02 1.41 -11.90
N TYR A 163 0.46 2.29 -11.07
CA TYR A 163 0.94 2.54 -9.70
C TYR A 163 0.90 1.27 -8.83
N ALA A 164 -0.19 0.50 -8.88
CA ALA A 164 -0.32 -0.74 -8.11
C ALA A 164 0.65 -1.86 -8.58
N LEU A 165 0.93 -1.96 -9.89
CA LEU A 165 1.95 -2.87 -10.41
C LEU A 165 3.34 -2.56 -9.85
N LEU A 166 3.69 -1.27 -9.78
CA LEU A 166 4.96 -0.85 -9.19
C LEU A 166 5.02 -1.19 -7.69
N GLY A 167 3.91 -1.01 -6.96
CA GLY A 167 3.76 -1.49 -5.59
C GLY A 167 3.98 -3.00 -5.45
N ALA A 168 3.45 -3.81 -6.38
CA ALA A 168 3.65 -5.26 -6.39
C ALA A 168 5.13 -5.66 -6.49
N VAL A 169 5.91 -4.96 -7.33
CA VAL A 169 7.36 -5.15 -7.43
C VAL A 169 8.05 -4.85 -6.11
N PHE A 170 7.70 -3.74 -5.44
CA PHE A 170 8.29 -3.40 -4.15
C PHE A 170 7.96 -4.42 -3.05
N PHE A 171 6.73 -4.92 -3.01
CA PHE A 171 6.38 -6.00 -2.07
C PHE A 171 7.18 -7.27 -2.34
N LEU A 172 7.37 -7.64 -3.60
CA LEU A 172 8.18 -8.80 -3.97
C LEU A 172 9.65 -8.62 -3.57
N VAL A 173 10.25 -7.46 -3.86
CA VAL A 173 11.61 -7.13 -3.44
C VAL A 173 11.74 -7.20 -1.92
N SER A 174 10.77 -6.66 -1.18
CA SER A 174 10.75 -6.70 0.29
C SER A 174 10.70 -8.16 0.80
N ALA A 175 9.88 -9.02 0.19
CA ALA A 175 9.83 -10.44 0.53
C ALA A 175 11.18 -11.15 0.29
N LEU A 176 11.84 -10.86 -0.84
CA LEU A 176 13.15 -11.45 -1.17
C LEU A 176 14.24 -10.99 -0.20
N LEU A 177 14.22 -9.72 0.23
CA LEU A 177 15.17 -9.18 1.20
C LEU A 177 14.99 -9.81 2.60
N LEU A 178 13.75 -10.05 3.04
CA LEU A 178 13.49 -10.76 4.31
C LEU A 178 13.95 -12.24 4.29
N GLY A 179 14.11 -12.83 3.12
CA GLY A 179 14.57 -14.21 2.97
C GLY A 179 16.09 -14.40 3.10
N ARG A 180 16.87 -13.31 3.13
CA ARG A 180 18.34 -13.38 3.16
C ARG A 180 18.85 -13.61 4.60
N PRO A 181 19.83 -14.52 4.80
CA PRO A 181 20.55 -14.61 6.07
C PRO A 181 21.20 -13.26 6.40
N ARG A 182 21.05 -12.78 7.64
CA ARG A 182 21.83 -11.63 8.12
C ARG A 182 23.30 -12.03 8.09
N ARG A 183 24.13 -11.39 7.25
CA ARG A 183 25.58 -11.46 7.40
C ARG A 183 25.93 -10.70 8.67
N THR A 184 26.34 -11.42 9.70
CA THR A 184 27.07 -10.86 10.84
C THR A 184 28.46 -10.54 10.35
N THR A 185 28.75 -9.27 10.12
CA THR A 185 30.11 -8.72 10.07
C THR A 185 30.46 -8.16 11.42
#